data_AF-A0A914G1Q4-F1
#
_entry.id   AF-A0A914G1Q4-F1
#
_cell.length_a   1.000
_cell.length_b   1.000
_cell.length_c   1.000
_cell.angle_alpha   90.00
_cell.angle_beta   90.00
_cell.angle_gamma   90.00
#
_symmetry.space_group_name_H-M   'P 1'
#
loop_
_entity.id
_entity.type
_entity.pdbx_description
1 polymer ?
#
loop_
_entity_poly.entity_id
_entity_poly.type
_entity_poly.pdbx_seq_one_letter_code
_entity_poly.pdbx_strand_id
1 'polypeptide(L)'
;MENGEIRARKYDVPPLILISLDGFRADYLERNITPAIQRLINCGTSTPYMYPSFPASTFPNHYTIATGLYPESHGIVDNSMFDEQMFNGTYQNKINAEKVFNASYTFFNKDASDWYNGEPIWNTVQIAGKKAGTFFWPGSEVQIKGMEPTYKAKFGDNITFSRRVDTVGGLTF
;
A
#
# COMPACT_ATOMS: atom_id res chain seq x y z
N MET A 1 -23.48 25.16 -16.27
CA MET A 1 -22.09 24.70 -16.15
C MET A 1 -21.47 25.52 -15.04
N GLU A 2 -21.41 24.94 -13.84
CA GLU A 2 -20.93 25.63 -12.65
C GLU A 2 -19.39 25.60 -12.66
N ASN A 3 -18.78 26.78 -12.66
CA ASN A 3 -17.35 26.95 -12.52
C ASN A 3 -16.98 26.59 -11.07
N GLY A 4 -16.67 25.32 -10.83
CA GLY A 4 -16.27 24.83 -9.51
C GLY A 4 -14.93 25.44 -9.10
N GLU A 5 -14.97 26.50 -8.29
CA GLU A 5 -13.81 26.98 -7.55
C GLU A 5 -13.26 25.83 -6.70
N ILE A 6 -12.03 25.40 -6.97
CA ILE A 6 -11.30 24.48 -6.09
C ILE A 6 -10.99 25.26 -4.81
N ARG A 7 -11.87 25.16 -3.81
CA ARG A 7 -11.58 25.68 -2.47
C ARG A 7 -10.58 24.76 -1.80
N ALA A 8 -9.33 25.19 -1.73
CA ALA A 8 -8.30 24.51 -0.95
C ALA A 8 -8.73 24.48 0.53
N ARG A 9 -8.91 23.28 1.10
CA ARG A 9 -9.03 23.13 2.55
C ARG A 9 -7.73 23.63 3.19
N LYS A 10 -7.85 24.49 4.19
CA LYS A 10 -6.69 24.95 4.97
C LYS A 10 -6.35 23.88 6.00
N TYR A 11 -5.13 23.38 5.96
CA TYR A 11 -4.58 22.47 6.95
C TYR A 11 -3.47 23.17 7.72
N ASP A 12 -3.45 23.02 9.05
CA ASP A 12 -2.36 23.57 9.88
C ASP A 12 -1.04 22.83 9.61
N VAL A 13 -1.13 21.53 9.29
CA VAL A 13 -0.02 20.70 8.80
C VAL A 13 -0.46 20.05 7.50
N PRO A 14 0.29 20.21 6.39
CA PRO A 14 -0.07 19.58 5.11
C PRO A 14 -0.17 18.05 5.23
N PRO A 15 -1.26 17.43 4.72
CA PRO A 15 -1.35 15.98 4.69
C PRO A 15 -0.34 15.38 3.71
N LEU A 16 0.18 14.19 4.04
CA LEU A 16 0.98 13.38 3.12
C LEU A 16 0.07 12.44 2.34
N ILE A 17 0.20 12.42 1.02
CA ILE A 17 -0.46 11.44 0.15
C ILE A 17 0.62 10.66 -0.58
N LEU A 18 0.60 9.33 -0.42
CA LEU A 18 1.46 8.42 -1.15
C LEU A 18 0.63 7.75 -2.25
N ILE A 19 1.06 7.92 -3.50
CA ILE A 19 0.38 7.38 -4.69
C ILE A 19 1.32 6.37 -5.34
N SER A 20 0.87 5.13 -5.46
CA SER A 20 1.59 4.09 -6.21
C SER A 20 0.90 3.82 -7.55
N LEU A 21 1.70 3.77 -8.62
CA LEU A 21 1.30 3.31 -9.94
C LEU A 21 2.05 2.00 -10.21
N ASP A 22 1.38 0.86 -10.04
CA ASP A 22 2.03 -0.45 -10.12
C ASP A 22 2.63 -0.70 -11.51
N GLY A 23 3.84 -1.24 -11.55
CA GLY A 23 4.58 -1.49 -12.80
C GLY A 23 4.95 -0.24 -13.60
N PHE A 24 4.86 0.97 -13.02
CA PHE A 24 5.26 2.21 -13.70
C PHE A 24 6.79 2.32 -13.75
N ARG A 25 7.38 1.81 -14.83
CA ARG A 25 8.83 1.85 -15.06
C ARG A 25 9.30 3.28 -15.37
N ALA A 26 10.51 3.63 -14.96
CA ALA A 26 11.06 4.99 -15.07
C ALA A 26 11.03 5.56 -16.50
N ASP A 27 11.37 4.76 -17.50
CA ASP A 27 11.39 5.14 -18.92
C ASP A 27 9.99 5.46 -19.50
N TYR A 28 8.91 5.16 -18.78
CA TYR A 28 7.57 5.55 -19.21
C TYR A 28 7.39 7.07 -19.18
N LEU A 29 8.18 7.79 -18.38
CA LEU A 29 8.20 9.25 -18.33
C LEU A 29 8.73 9.88 -19.63
N GLU A 30 9.59 9.18 -20.36
CA GLU A 30 10.20 9.67 -21.61
C GLU A 30 9.23 9.63 -22.79
N ARG A 31 8.07 8.97 -22.63
CA ARG A 31 7.07 8.77 -23.70
C ARG A 31 6.23 10.02 -23.98
N ASN A 32 6.32 11.07 -23.16
CA ASN A 32 5.55 12.31 -23.31
C ASN A 32 4.01 12.14 -23.34
N ILE A 33 3.48 11.09 -22.71
CA ILE A 33 2.03 10.79 -22.63
C ILE A 33 1.44 10.99 -21.23
N THR A 34 2.20 11.56 -20.29
CA THR A 34 1.82 11.71 -18.88
C THR A 34 1.86 13.18 -18.42
N PRO A 35 1.09 14.08 -19.04
CA PRO A 35 1.21 15.54 -18.80
C PRO A 35 1.01 15.95 -17.35
N ALA A 36 0.12 15.26 -16.61
CA ALA A 36 -0.09 15.53 -15.18
C ALA A 36 1.14 15.17 -14.33
N ILE A 37 1.80 14.04 -14.61
CA ILE A 37 3.02 13.61 -13.92
C ILE A 37 4.19 14.52 -14.33
N GLN A 38 4.27 14.92 -15.61
CA GLN A 38 5.29 15.87 -16.07
C GLN A 38 5.18 17.21 -15.34
N ARG A 39 3.95 17.68 -15.06
CA ARG A 39 3.75 18.88 -14.24
C ARG A 39 4.25 18.70 -12.81
N LEU A 40 4.04 17.52 -12.19
CA LEU A 40 4.58 17.21 -10.86
C LEU A 40 6.11 17.19 -10.86
N ILE A 41 6.73 16.66 -11.91
CA ILE A 41 8.19 16.66 -12.10
C ILE A 41 8.71 18.10 -12.23
N ASN A 42 8.11 18.91 -13.10
CA ASN A 42 8.59 20.27 -13.38
C ASN A 42 8.39 21.24 -12.21
N CYS A 43 7.39 21.00 -11.35
CA CYS A 43 7.07 21.87 -10.22
C CYS A 43 7.48 21.31 -8.86
N GLY A 44 8.07 20.10 -8.82
CA GLY A 44 8.41 19.38 -7.61
C GLY A 44 9.83 18.83 -7.65
N THR A 45 10.04 17.71 -6.96
CA THR A 45 11.32 17.01 -6.92
C THR A 45 11.16 15.63 -7.52
N SER A 46 12.08 15.24 -8.40
CA SER A 46 12.09 13.93 -9.07
C SER A 46 13.51 13.38 -9.20
N THR A 47 13.60 12.05 -9.32
CA THR A 47 14.83 11.31 -9.66
C THR A 47 14.65 10.63 -11.03
N PRO A 48 15.72 10.39 -11.82
CA PRO A 48 15.63 9.63 -13.06
C PRO A 48 15.03 8.23 -12.88
N TYR A 49 15.27 7.60 -11.74
CA TYR A 49 14.70 6.29 -11.37
C TYR A 49 14.78 6.06 -9.86
N MET A 50 14.05 5.06 -9.38
CA MET A 50 14.13 4.53 -8.02
C MET A 50 14.39 3.02 -8.11
N TYR A 51 15.41 2.52 -7.41
CA TYR A 51 15.69 1.09 -7.38
C TYR A 51 14.64 0.35 -6.54
N PRO A 52 14.03 -0.73 -7.06
CA PRO A 52 13.22 -1.62 -6.26
C PRO A 52 14.09 -2.49 -5.35
N SER A 53 13.51 -2.99 -4.27
CA SER A 53 14.02 -4.16 -3.57
C SER A 53 13.91 -5.41 -4.47
N PHE A 54 14.81 -6.37 -4.27
CA PHE A 54 14.71 -7.68 -4.92
C PHE A 54 13.86 -8.64 -4.08
N PRO A 55 12.93 -9.42 -4.69
CA PRO A 55 12.57 -9.39 -6.11
C PRO A 55 11.74 -8.15 -6.48
N ALA A 56 11.81 -7.72 -7.74
CA ALA A 56 11.04 -6.59 -8.29
C ALA A 56 9.55 -6.97 -8.52
N SER A 57 8.90 -7.45 -7.46
CA SER A 57 7.53 -7.95 -7.40
C SER A 57 6.65 -6.98 -6.58
N THR A 58 5.36 -6.93 -6.88
CA THR A 58 4.40 -5.94 -6.33
C THR A 58 4.42 -5.91 -4.80
N PHE A 59 4.09 -7.01 -4.12
CA PHE A 59 3.91 -7.03 -2.67
C PHE A 59 5.21 -6.76 -1.90
N PRO A 60 6.34 -7.41 -2.22
CA PRO A 60 7.61 -7.12 -1.56
C PRO A 60 7.97 -5.63 -1.62
N ASN A 61 7.87 -5.01 -2.80
CA ASN A 61 8.25 -3.60 -2.97
C ASN A 61 7.28 -2.62 -2.32
N HIS A 62 5.97 -2.86 -2.42
CA HIS A 62 5.00 -1.98 -1.75
C HIS A 62 5.12 -2.05 -0.23
N TYR A 63 5.41 -3.23 0.32
CA TYR A 63 5.59 -3.37 1.76
C TYR A 63 6.97 -2.86 2.23
N THR A 64 8.02 -2.99 1.41
CA THR A 64 9.30 -2.27 1.59
C THR A 64 9.05 -0.76 1.69
N ILE A 65 8.30 -0.15 0.77
CA ILE A 65 8.02 1.29 0.79
C ILE A 65 7.28 1.70 2.08
N ALA A 66 6.35 0.86 2.55
CA ALA A 66 5.57 1.16 3.76
C ALA A 66 6.39 1.02 5.06
N THR A 67 7.43 0.19 5.08
CA THR A 67 8.15 -0.19 6.31
C THR A 67 9.60 0.30 6.37
N GLY A 68 10.22 0.58 5.22
CA GLY A 68 11.65 0.85 5.09
C GLY A 68 12.55 -0.39 5.24
N LEU A 69 11.97 -1.59 5.31
CA LEU A 69 12.70 -2.85 5.51
C LEU A 69 12.92 -3.60 4.19
N TYR A 70 13.94 -4.45 4.15
CA TYR A 70 14.12 -5.39 3.05
C TYR A 70 13.09 -6.55 3.12
N PRO A 71 12.79 -7.22 1.99
CA PRO A 71 11.89 -8.37 1.96
C PRO A 71 12.19 -9.48 2.96
N GLU A 72 13.48 -9.81 3.15
CA GLU A 72 13.92 -10.79 4.15
C GLU A 72 13.59 -10.39 5.60
N SER A 73 13.44 -9.10 5.88
CA SER A 73 13.17 -8.59 7.22
C SER A 73 11.68 -8.40 7.47
N HIS A 74 10.93 -7.91 6.48
CA HIS A 74 9.49 -7.67 6.62
C HIS A 74 8.61 -8.90 6.28
N GLY A 75 9.21 -10.02 5.89
CA GLY A 75 8.54 -11.32 5.71
C GLY A 75 7.91 -11.54 4.34
N ILE A 76 7.44 -10.47 3.69
CA ILE A 76 6.85 -10.54 2.34
C ILE A 76 7.94 -10.64 1.25
N VAL A 77 8.40 -11.85 0.93
CA VAL A 77 9.49 -12.09 -0.02
C VAL A 77 9.04 -12.28 -1.47
N ASP A 78 7.79 -12.64 -1.73
CA ASP A 78 7.20 -12.67 -3.07
C ASP A 78 5.67 -12.50 -3.03
N ASN A 79 5.05 -12.30 -4.19
CA ASN A 79 3.60 -12.35 -4.38
C ASN A 79 3.03 -13.75 -4.15
N SER A 80 3.86 -14.80 -4.18
CA SER A 80 3.45 -16.16 -3.84
C SER A 80 4.62 -16.87 -3.18
N MET A 81 4.46 -17.22 -1.91
CA MET A 81 5.53 -17.79 -1.09
C MET A 81 4.96 -18.86 -0.15
N PHE A 82 5.83 -19.77 0.28
CA PHE A 82 5.49 -20.87 1.16
C PHE A 82 6.41 -20.83 2.38
N ASP A 83 5.83 -21.02 3.56
CA ASP A 83 6.57 -21.14 4.81
C ASP A 83 6.25 -22.49 5.46
N GLU A 84 7.27 -23.31 5.60
CA GLU A 84 7.16 -24.63 6.20
C GLU A 84 6.93 -24.57 7.72
N GLN A 85 7.41 -23.51 8.38
CA GLN A 85 7.43 -23.33 9.84
C GLN A 85 6.18 -22.66 10.39
N MET A 86 5.37 -22.00 9.53
CA MET A 86 4.07 -21.38 9.88
C MET A 86 3.01 -22.38 10.41
N PHE A 87 3.33 -23.66 10.56
CA PHE A 87 2.41 -24.70 10.98
C PHE A 87 2.62 -25.11 12.43
N ASN A 88 1.60 -24.85 13.27
CA ASN A 88 1.64 -25.13 14.70
C ASN A 88 0.57 -26.15 15.16
N GLY A 89 0.12 -27.06 14.28
CA GLY A 89 -0.96 -28.02 14.56
C GLY A 89 -0.54 -29.49 14.43
N THR A 90 -1.13 -30.39 15.22
CA THR A 90 -1.02 -31.84 15.02
C THR A 90 -1.68 -32.25 13.70
N TYR A 91 -0.94 -33.01 12.88
CA TYR A 91 -1.39 -33.59 11.61
C TYR A 91 -2.80 -34.19 11.69
N GLN A 92 -3.81 -33.46 11.21
CA GLN A 92 -4.99 -34.02 10.53
C GLN A 92 -5.90 -32.89 10.01
N ASN A 93 -6.09 -32.88 8.68
CA ASN A 93 -7.24 -32.33 7.99
C ASN A 93 -7.46 -30.81 8.02
N LYS A 94 -6.59 -30.05 7.35
CA LYS A 94 -6.98 -28.86 6.58
C LYS A 94 -5.96 -28.67 5.46
N ILE A 95 -6.44 -28.43 4.23
CA ILE A 95 -5.58 -28.09 3.09
C ILE A 95 -4.68 -26.91 3.51
N ASN A 96 -3.40 -27.00 3.17
CA ASN A 96 -2.24 -26.17 3.59
C ASN A 96 -2.33 -24.65 3.27
N ALA A 97 -3.49 -24.01 3.43
CA ALA A 97 -3.71 -22.60 3.10
C ALA A 97 -2.95 -21.64 4.03
N GLU A 98 -2.73 -22.02 5.29
CA GLU A 98 -1.97 -21.21 6.27
C GLU A 98 -0.47 -21.18 5.94
N LYS A 99 0.06 -22.17 5.22
CA LYS A 99 1.47 -22.24 4.81
C LYS A 99 1.77 -21.51 3.51
N VAL A 100 0.74 -21.12 2.75
CA VAL A 100 0.89 -20.51 1.43
C VAL A 100 0.37 -19.09 1.48
N PHE A 101 1.28 -18.15 1.30
CA PHE A 101 0.91 -16.78 0.99
C PHE A 101 0.66 -16.65 -0.51
N ASN A 102 -0.47 -16.05 -0.88
CA ASN A 102 -0.73 -15.61 -2.24
C ASN A 102 -1.29 -14.20 -2.20
N ALA A 103 -0.60 -13.24 -2.82
CA ALA A 103 -0.95 -11.83 -2.90
C ALA A 103 -2.45 -11.59 -3.19
N SER A 104 -3.01 -12.26 -4.20
CA SER A 104 -4.40 -12.08 -4.61
C SER A 104 -5.40 -12.56 -3.57
N TYR A 105 -5.06 -13.58 -2.79
CA TYR A 105 -5.89 -14.09 -1.69
C TYR A 105 -5.66 -13.29 -0.40
N THR A 106 -4.39 -13.03 -0.08
CA THR A 106 -3.95 -12.41 1.16
C THR A 106 -4.26 -10.92 1.24
N PHE A 107 -4.33 -10.20 0.11
CA PHE A 107 -4.79 -8.80 0.12
C PHE A 107 -6.15 -8.65 0.81
N PHE A 108 -6.96 -9.70 0.82
CA PHE A 108 -8.31 -9.72 1.40
C PHE A 108 -8.43 -10.60 2.64
N ASN A 109 -7.34 -11.24 3.08
CA ASN A 109 -7.35 -12.13 4.24
C ASN A 109 -6.82 -11.40 5.49
N LYS A 110 -7.72 -11.05 6.40
CA LYS A 110 -7.38 -10.37 7.67
C LYS A 110 -6.55 -11.25 8.61
N ASP A 111 -6.65 -12.56 8.46
CA ASP A 111 -5.96 -13.54 9.31
C ASP A 111 -4.50 -13.77 8.87
N ALA A 112 -4.02 -13.02 7.87
CA ALA A 112 -2.67 -13.17 7.35
C ALA A 112 -1.61 -12.37 8.12
N SER A 113 -1.90 -11.88 9.34
CA SER A 113 -0.98 -11.02 10.10
C SER A 113 0.38 -11.66 10.33
N ASP A 114 0.45 -12.99 10.46
CA ASP A 114 1.70 -13.71 10.73
C ASP A 114 2.74 -13.58 9.61
N TRP A 115 2.31 -13.22 8.39
CA TRP A 115 3.20 -12.99 7.24
C TRP A 115 3.87 -11.61 7.27
N TYR A 116 3.26 -10.64 7.98
CA TYR A 116 3.65 -9.23 7.92
C TYR A 116 4.45 -8.84 9.16
N ASN A 117 5.77 -8.84 9.00
CA ASN A 117 6.69 -8.33 10.02
C ASN A 117 6.90 -6.81 9.88
N GLY A 118 7.65 -6.22 10.81
CA GLY A 118 7.97 -4.80 10.81
C GLY A 118 6.82 -3.89 11.26
N GLU A 119 6.95 -2.60 11.00
CA GLU A 119 5.92 -1.60 11.31
C GLU A 119 5.66 -0.74 10.07
N PRO A 120 4.45 -0.82 9.47
CA PRO A 120 4.12 0.02 8.35
C PRO A 120 3.80 1.45 8.80
N ILE A 121 4.02 2.41 7.91
CA ILE A 121 3.88 3.85 8.19
C ILE A 121 2.52 4.25 8.78
N TRP A 122 1.42 3.57 8.41
CA TRP A 122 0.11 3.85 8.97
C TRP A 122 -0.01 3.47 10.45
N ASN A 123 0.76 2.50 10.94
CA ASN A 123 0.87 2.20 12.36
C ASN A 123 1.74 3.26 13.05
N THR A 124 2.91 3.58 12.50
CA THR A 124 3.83 4.59 13.07
C THR A 124 3.15 5.96 13.24
N VAL A 125 2.41 6.41 12.24
CA VAL A 125 1.66 7.67 12.29
C VAL A 125 0.57 7.65 13.37
N GLN A 126 -0.12 6.52 13.55
CA GLN A 126 -1.15 6.36 14.59
C GLN A 126 -0.55 6.29 15.99
N ILE A 127 0.58 5.60 16.17
CA ILE A 127 1.34 5.60 17.44
C ILE A 127 1.77 7.02 17.81
N ALA A 128 2.13 7.84 16.82
CA ALA A 128 2.44 9.26 17.00
C ALA A 128 1.20 10.17 17.21
N GLY A 129 0.01 9.59 17.40
CA GLY A 129 -1.22 10.34 17.69
C GLY A 129 -1.87 11.02 16.49
N LYS A 130 -1.50 10.63 15.26
CA LYS A 130 -2.08 11.16 14.01
C LYS A 130 -2.98 10.13 13.35
N LYS A 131 -3.79 10.54 12.39
CA LYS A 131 -4.67 9.63 11.62
C LYS A 131 -3.97 9.13 10.35
N ALA A 132 -4.25 7.90 9.97
CA ALA A 132 -3.77 7.30 8.72
C ALA A 132 -4.96 6.82 7.87
N GLY A 133 -4.90 7.05 6.57
CA GLY A 133 -5.94 6.63 5.62
C GLY A 133 -5.37 5.85 4.45
N THR A 134 -5.95 4.70 4.14
CA THR A 134 -5.51 3.84 3.03
C THR A 134 -6.70 3.51 2.13
N PHE A 135 -6.59 3.75 0.82
CA PHE A 135 -7.58 3.23 -0.13
C PHE A 135 -7.24 1.80 -0.52
N PHE A 136 -6.01 1.56 -1.02
CA PHE A 136 -5.45 0.24 -1.26
C PHE A 136 -3.94 0.29 -1.05
N TRP A 137 -3.40 -0.61 -0.23
CA TRP A 137 -1.95 -0.84 -0.11
C TRP A 137 -1.70 -2.27 0.40
N PRO A 138 -0.73 -3.03 -0.13
CA PRO A 138 -0.38 -4.34 0.42
C PRO A 138 -0.12 -4.30 1.94
N GLY A 139 -0.91 -5.05 2.70
CA GLY A 139 -0.89 -5.07 4.17
C GLY A 139 -1.88 -4.12 4.86
N SER A 140 -2.51 -3.15 4.18
CA SER A 140 -3.42 -2.19 4.83
C SER A 140 -4.74 -2.79 5.32
N GLU A 141 -5.12 -3.96 4.78
CA GLU A 141 -6.33 -4.69 5.18
C GLU A 141 -6.10 -5.69 6.33
N VAL A 142 -4.85 -5.87 6.75
CA VAL A 142 -4.42 -6.84 7.76
C VAL A 142 -4.11 -6.12 9.08
N GLN A 143 -4.43 -6.76 10.21
CA GLN A 143 -4.16 -6.21 11.54
C GLN A 143 -2.70 -6.43 11.97
N ILE A 144 -1.78 -5.66 11.39
CA ILE A 144 -0.36 -5.79 11.69
C ILE A 144 -0.08 -5.24 13.08
N LYS A 145 0.45 -6.10 13.97
CA LYS A 145 0.62 -5.81 15.41
C LYS A 145 -0.69 -5.38 16.11
N GLY A 146 -1.83 -5.93 15.65
CA GLY A 146 -3.15 -5.59 16.20
C GLY A 146 -3.67 -4.21 15.83
N MET A 147 -3.03 -3.52 14.88
CA MET A 147 -3.42 -2.19 14.41
C MET A 147 -3.83 -2.22 12.94
N GLU A 148 -4.74 -1.32 12.57
CA GLU A 148 -5.17 -1.06 11.20
C GLU A 148 -5.25 0.46 10.95
N PRO A 149 -5.21 0.94 9.69
CA PRO A 149 -5.37 2.36 9.37
C PRO A 149 -6.69 2.94 9.92
N THR A 150 -6.64 4.20 10.38
CA THR A 150 -7.83 4.93 10.90
C THR A 150 -8.98 4.97 9.89
N TYR A 151 -8.65 5.18 8.62
CA TYR A 151 -9.59 5.12 7.51
C TYR A 151 -9.12 4.07 6.52
N LYS A 152 -9.99 3.13 6.17
CA LYS A 152 -9.75 2.16 5.09
C LYS A 152 -10.96 2.04 4.19
N ALA A 153 -10.73 1.91 2.88
CA ALA A 153 -11.80 1.66 1.95
C ALA A 153 -12.36 0.24 2.16
N LYS A 154 -13.68 0.11 2.27
CA LYS A 154 -14.31 -1.21 2.30
C LYS A 154 -14.24 -1.84 0.90
N PHE A 155 -13.78 -3.08 0.84
CA PHE A 155 -13.75 -3.85 -0.40
C PHE A 155 -15.17 -4.15 -0.90
N GLY A 156 -15.37 -3.99 -2.21
CA GLY A 156 -16.62 -4.26 -2.93
C GLY A 156 -16.52 -3.75 -4.37
N ASP A 157 -16.87 -4.61 -5.32
CA ASP A 157 -16.45 -4.66 -6.73
C ASP A 157 -16.34 -3.37 -7.57
N ASN A 158 -15.34 -3.39 -8.47
CA ASN A 158 -15.06 -2.48 -9.58
C ASN A 158 -15.12 -0.97 -9.27
N ILE A 159 -14.38 -0.52 -8.25
CA ILE A 159 -14.22 0.90 -7.95
C ILE A 159 -13.29 1.56 -8.99
N THR A 160 -13.85 2.47 -9.78
CA THR A 160 -13.12 3.28 -10.77
C THR A 160 -12.03 4.11 -10.11
N PHE A 161 -10.93 4.37 -10.83
CA PHE A 161 -9.83 5.18 -10.29
C PHE A 161 -10.28 6.57 -9.81
N SER A 162 -11.21 7.23 -10.52
CA SER A 162 -11.78 8.51 -10.07
C SER A 162 -12.43 8.40 -8.69
N ARG A 163 -13.22 7.34 -8.46
CA ARG A 163 -13.87 7.13 -7.17
C ARG A 163 -12.86 6.89 -6.04
N ARG A 164 -11.72 6.27 -6.33
CA ARG A 164 -10.61 6.12 -5.36
C ARG A 164 -10.05 7.48 -4.97
N VAL A 165 -9.78 8.34 -5.95
CA VAL A 165 -9.28 9.71 -5.74
C VAL A 165 -10.28 10.53 -4.93
N ASP A 166 -11.56 10.52 -5.32
CA ASP A 166 -12.61 11.28 -4.63
C ASP A 166 -12.77 10.85 -3.17
N THR A 167 -12.64 9.54 -2.90
CA THR A 167 -12.76 9.02 -1.54
C THR A 167 -11.60 9.48 -0.67
N VAL A 168 -10.37 9.43 -1.17
CA VAL A 168 -9.19 9.95 -0.46
C VAL A 168 -9.30 11.46 -0.24
N GLY A 169 -9.75 12.21 -1.26
CA GLY A 169 -9.98 13.65 -1.17
C GLY A 169 -11.09 14.05 -0.18
N GLY A 170 -12.01 13.13 0.11
CA GLY A 170 -13.08 13.31 1.09
C GLY A 170 -12.63 13.14 2.56
N LEU A 171 -11.49 12.48 2.82
CA LEU A 171 -11.02 12.19 4.17
C LEU A 171 -10.70 13.47 4.96
N THR A 172 -10.82 13.37 6.30
CA THR A 172 -10.55 14.46 7.23
C THR A 172 -9.52 14.01 8.26
N PHE A 173 -8.33 14.59 8.16
CA PHE A 173 -7.19 14.30 9.04
C PHE A 173 -7.19 15.28 10.19
#